data_AF-A0A3M1EKS6-F1
#
_entry.id   AF-A0A3M1EKS6-F1
#
_cell.length_a   1.000
_cell.length_b   1.000
_cell.length_c   1.000
_cell.angle_alpha   90.00
_cell.angle_beta   90.00
_cell.angle_gamma   90.00
#
_symmetry.space_group_name_H-M   'P 1'
#
loop_
_entity.id
_entity.type
_entity.pdbx_description
1 polymer ?
#
loop_
_entity_poly.entity_id
_entity_poly.type
_entity_poly.pdbx_seq_one_letter_code
_entity_poly.pdbx_strand_id
1 'polypeptide(L)'
;MTHPTPDPAPPETASPRRTDFWLLLALFVSFRLLALFLLRPGGFIRDWSDFDTYLGIAALSDYGLYPFRHFWLEWPPAIPWLMVGAYKLALLLPPWEDPRFPFVAILGTVFVAFEAGNFALLYRLARRLYPDPARVTRVLWLYAGLFPPVYAMLGFFDGVALFFILLSLEWLLANRLKSSAIAAAAGFVVKLTPVFMLGVAARALLPAGSLRAALPAWGRRLLGYGLAFAAAAALLLSPFWLGGAQWL
;
A
#
# COMPACT_ATOMS: atom_id res chain seq x y z
N MET A 1 41.80 -23.90 51.51
CA MET A 1 40.71 -22.89 51.57
C MET A 1 40.55 -22.34 50.15
N THR A 2 39.60 -22.89 49.39
CA THR A 2 39.30 -22.47 48.02
C THR A 2 38.07 -21.56 48.07
N HIS A 3 38.26 -20.27 47.80
CA HIS A 3 37.16 -19.31 47.71
C HIS A 3 36.28 -19.66 46.50
N PRO A 4 34.95 -19.74 46.65
CA PRO A 4 34.05 -19.88 45.51
C PRO A 4 34.04 -18.57 44.73
N THR A 5 34.39 -18.63 43.44
CA THR A 5 34.18 -17.54 42.49
C THR A 5 32.67 -17.25 42.37
N PRO A 6 32.23 -15.98 42.44
CA PRO A 6 30.83 -15.65 42.24
C PRO A 6 30.44 -15.94 40.79
N ASP A 7 29.27 -16.53 40.59
CA ASP A 7 28.70 -16.75 39.26
C ASP A 7 28.59 -15.41 38.51
N PRO A 8 28.90 -15.37 37.21
CA PRO A 8 28.75 -14.17 36.40
C PRO A 8 27.27 -13.76 36.39
N ALA A 9 27.01 -12.49 36.71
CA ALA A 9 25.67 -11.93 36.66
C ALA A 9 25.04 -12.17 35.28
N PRO A 10 23.76 -12.57 35.21
CA PRO A 10 23.07 -12.74 33.93
C PRO A 10 23.13 -11.43 33.15
N PRO A 11 23.35 -11.48 31.82
CA PRO A 11 23.48 -10.29 31.00
C PRO A 11 22.22 -9.45 31.16
N GLU A 12 22.39 -8.17 31.51
CA GLU A 12 21.34 -7.16 31.51
C GLU A 12 20.57 -7.27 30.20
N THR A 13 19.30 -7.67 30.31
CA THR A 13 18.39 -7.77 29.17
C THR A 13 18.14 -6.35 28.68
N ALA A 14 18.95 -5.92 27.71
CA ALA A 14 18.83 -4.63 27.05
C ALA A 14 17.38 -4.49 26.57
N SER A 15 16.63 -3.63 27.25
CA SER A 15 15.23 -3.39 26.94
C SER A 15 15.18 -2.83 25.52
N PRO A 16 14.47 -3.46 24.57
CA PRO A 16 14.45 -3.01 23.18
C PRO A 16 13.89 -1.59 23.16
N ARG A 17 14.77 -0.62 22.84
CA ARG A 17 14.47 0.81 22.97
C ARG A 17 13.55 1.22 21.83
N ARG A 18 12.57 2.06 22.18
CA ARG A 18 11.56 2.68 21.30
C ARG A 18 12.13 3.38 20.04
N THR A 19 13.44 3.58 19.97
CA THR A 19 14.24 4.24 18.92
C THR A 19 14.38 3.46 17.62
N ASP A 20 14.13 2.15 17.59
CA ASP A 20 14.46 1.34 16.40
C ASP A 20 13.51 1.58 15.22
N PHE A 21 12.21 1.80 15.45
CA PHE A 21 11.24 1.94 14.35
C PHE A 21 11.52 3.17 13.46
N TRP A 22 11.75 4.34 14.07
CA TRP A 22 11.92 5.58 13.31
C TRP A 22 13.22 5.60 12.52
N LEU A 23 14.29 5.03 13.08
CA LEU A 23 15.54 4.84 12.35
C LEU A 23 15.34 3.90 11.14
N LEU A 24 14.67 2.77 11.34
CA LEU A 24 14.40 1.84 10.24
C LEU A 24 13.49 2.45 9.18
N LEU A 25 12.47 3.21 9.57
CA LEU A 25 11.61 3.92 8.63
C LEU A 25 12.41 4.98 7.84
N ALA A 26 13.26 5.75 8.50
CA ALA A 26 14.11 6.74 7.84
C ALA A 26 15.05 6.08 6.83
N LEU A 27 15.70 4.97 7.20
CA LEU A 27 16.55 4.18 6.30
C LEU A 27 15.74 3.60 5.13
N PHE A 28 14.59 3.01 5.40
CA PHE A 28 13.69 2.43 4.41
C PHE A 28 13.23 3.46 3.35
N VAL A 29 12.79 4.63 3.81
CA VAL A 29 12.31 5.71 2.94
C VAL A 29 13.48 6.34 2.17
N SER A 30 14.59 6.64 2.85
CA SER A 30 15.76 7.25 2.20
C SER A 30 16.33 6.34 1.12
N PHE A 31 16.45 5.03 1.41
CA PHE A 31 16.89 4.05 0.43
C PHE A 31 15.97 4.01 -0.81
N ARG A 32 14.65 4.00 -0.62
CA ARG A 32 13.68 3.98 -1.74
C ARG A 32 13.67 5.27 -2.55
N LEU A 33 13.76 6.43 -1.91
CA LEU A 33 13.87 7.71 -2.61
C LEU A 33 15.17 7.79 -3.41
N LEU A 34 16.31 7.40 -2.82
CA LEU A 34 17.59 7.36 -3.53
C LEU A 34 17.56 6.34 -4.67
N ALA A 35 16.96 5.16 -4.47
CA ALA A 35 16.78 4.19 -5.55
C ALA A 35 15.91 4.76 -6.68
N LEU A 36 14.81 5.43 -6.36
CA LEU A 36 13.95 6.10 -7.33
C LEU A 36 14.71 7.16 -8.14
N PHE A 37 15.46 8.03 -7.46
CA PHE A 37 16.13 9.17 -8.12
C PHE A 37 17.44 8.82 -8.82
N LEU A 38 18.17 7.80 -8.35
CA LEU A 38 19.50 7.47 -8.86
C LEU A 38 19.49 6.29 -9.83
N LEU A 39 18.51 5.37 -9.73
CA LEU A 39 18.38 4.26 -10.67
C LEU A 39 17.46 4.64 -11.85
N ARG A 40 16.64 5.69 -11.72
CA ARG A 40 15.66 6.09 -12.74
C ARG A 40 15.52 7.60 -12.88
N PRO A 41 15.16 8.09 -14.08
CA PRO A 41 15.32 7.47 -15.40
C PRO A 41 16.78 7.57 -15.87
N GLY A 42 17.27 6.57 -16.62
CA GLY A 42 18.64 6.56 -17.16
C GLY A 42 19.61 5.55 -16.53
N GLY A 43 19.16 4.69 -15.61
CA GLY A 43 19.98 3.61 -15.06
C GLY A 43 20.32 2.50 -16.07
N PHE A 44 21.47 1.83 -15.86
CA PHE A 44 22.03 0.82 -16.78
C PHE A 44 21.30 -0.54 -16.81
N ILE A 45 20.30 -0.77 -15.95
CA ILE A 45 19.53 -2.02 -15.92
C ILE A 45 18.29 -1.84 -16.78
N ARG A 46 18.18 -2.64 -17.84
CA ARG A 46 17.07 -2.63 -18.80
C ARG A 46 15.72 -2.54 -18.08
N ASP A 47 14.97 -1.52 -18.46
CA ASP A 47 13.72 -1.11 -17.83
C ASP A 47 12.59 -2.11 -18.13
N TRP A 48 12.17 -2.87 -17.12
CA TRP A 48 10.93 -3.67 -17.12
C TRP A 48 9.84 -3.01 -16.25
N SER A 49 9.92 -1.71 -16.02
CA SER A 49 8.81 -0.97 -15.39
C SER A 49 7.75 -0.60 -16.39
N ASP A 50 6.58 -0.33 -15.85
CA ASP A 50 5.49 0.26 -16.60
C ASP A 50 5.55 1.80 -16.59
N PHE A 51 6.59 2.48 -16.07
CA PHE A 51 6.60 3.95 -16.01
C PHE A 51 6.54 4.60 -17.40
N ASP A 52 7.20 4.01 -18.40
CA ASP A 52 7.09 4.47 -19.78
C ASP A 52 5.66 4.28 -20.32
N THR A 53 5.01 3.15 -19.99
CA THR A 53 3.60 2.89 -20.31
C THR A 53 2.69 3.90 -19.62
N TYR A 54 2.93 4.19 -18.34
CA TYR A 54 2.14 5.15 -17.54
C TYR A 54 2.27 6.56 -18.11
N LEU A 55 3.49 6.96 -18.51
CA LEU A 55 3.73 8.24 -19.16
C LEU A 55 3.01 8.31 -20.51
N GLY A 56 3.12 7.27 -21.35
CA GLY A 56 2.45 7.21 -22.64
C GLY A 56 0.94 7.34 -22.53
N ILE A 57 0.32 6.63 -21.57
CA ILE A 57 -1.11 6.73 -21.28
C ILE A 57 -1.48 8.13 -20.80
N ALA A 58 -0.70 8.70 -19.87
CA ALA A 58 -0.97 10.02 -19.31
C ALA A 58 -0.81 11.14 -20.36
N ALA A 59 0.14 11.01 -21.28
CA ALA A 59 0.39 11.96 -22.37
C ALA A 59 -0.77 12.06 -23.36
N LEU A 60 -1.64 11.04 -23.47
CA LEU A 60 -2.87 11.14 -24.26
C LEU A 60 -3.78 12.29 -23.81
N SER A 61 -3.65 12.74 -22.56
CA SER A 61 -4.38 13.90 -22.03
C SER A 61 -4.00 15.23 -22.69
N ASP A 62 -2.90 15.30 -23.45
CA ASP A 62 -2.56 16.47 -24.29
C ASP A 62 -3.47 16.58 -25.50
N TYR A 63 -4.01 15.46 -25.98
CA TYR A 63 -5.00 15.39 -27.05
C TYR A 63 -6.44 15.47 -26.50
N GLY A 64 -6.61 15.75 -25.21
CA GLY A 64 -7.91 15.72 -24.54
C GLY A 64 -8.45 14.32 -24.27
N LEU A 65 -7.64 13.26 -24.46
CA LEU A 65 -8.05 11.88 -24.21
C LEU A 65 -7.72 11.48 -22.77
N TYR A 66 -8.75 11.16 -22.00
CA TYR A 66 -8.66 10.79 -20.59
C TYR A 66 -9.12 9.34 -20.34
N PRO A 67 -8.43 8.59 -19.46
CA PRO A 67 -8.77 7.21 -19.14
C PRO A 67 -10.16 7.13 -18.51
N PHE A 68 -10.91 6.08 -18.87
CA PHE A 68 -12.31 5.82 -18.49
C PHE A 68 -13.35 6.82 -19.00
N ARG A 69 -12.94 7.93 -19.61
CA ARG A 69 -13.85 8.81 -20.38
C ARG A 69 -13.80 8.53 -21.87
N HIS A 70 -12.60 8.38 -22.42
CA HIS A 70 -12.37 8.29 -23.86
C HIS A 70 -11.80 6.93 -24.28
N PHE A 71 -11.14 6.22 -23.37
CA PHE A 71 -10.61 4.89 -23.62
C PHE A 71 -10.57 4.07 -22.35
N TRP A 72 -10.61 2.75 -22.50
CA TRP A 72 -10.57 1.79 -21.42
C TRP A 72 -9.14 1.38 -21.07
N LEU A 73 -8.92 1.00 -19.82
CA LEU A 73 -7.70 0.35 -19.32
C LEU A 73 -8.08 -0.84 -18.44
N GLU A 74 -7.18 -1.82 -18.38
CA GLU A 74 -7.34 -3.02 -17.56
C GLU A 74 -7.25 -2.76 -16.04
N TRP A 75 -6.67 -1.62 -15.64
CA TRP A 75 -6.56 -1.24 -14.24
C TRP A 75 -7.71 -0.33 -13.80
N PRO A 76 -8.24 -0.49 -12.58
CA PRO A 76 -9.26 0.41 -12.04
C PRO A 76 -8.87 1.91 -12.09
N PRO A 77 -9.84 2.84 -12.12
CA PRO A 77 -9.60 4.23 -12.53
C PRO A 77 -8.67 5.08 -11.64
N ALA A 78 -8.45 4.74 -10.37
CA ALA A 78 -7.69 5.63 -9.48
C ALA A 78 -6.24 5.83 -9.94
N ILE A 79 -5.55 4.75 -10.34
CA ILE A 79 -4.15 4.87 -10.75
C ILE A 79 -4.01 5.58 -12.09
N PRO A 80 -4.78 5.26 -13.16
CA PRO A 80 -4.70 6.02 -14.41
C PRO A 80 -4.93 7.52 -14.25
N TRP A 81 -5.85 7.93 -13.37
CA TRP A 81 -6.04 9.36 -13.07
C TRP A 81 -4.92 9.96 -12.22
N LEU A 82 -4.32 9.19 -11.31
CA LEU A 82 -3.09 9.58 -10.61
C LEU A 82 -1.93 9.78 -11.60
N MET A 83 -1.79 8.93 -12.62
CA MET A 83 -0.79 9.08 -13.68
C MET A 83 -1.01 10.40 -14.44
N VAL A 84 -2.24 10.68 -14.86
CA VAL A 84 -2.58 11.96 -15.53
C VAL A 84 -2.25 13.16 -14.64
N GLY A 85 -2.61 13.11 -13.36
CA GLY A 85 -2.28 14.17 -12.40
C GLY A 85 -0.77 14.38 -12.25
N ALA A 86 0.00 13.29 -12.08
CA ALA A 86 1.44 13.34 -11.99
C ALA A 86 2.08 13.90 -13.27
N TYR A 87 1.57 13.54 -14.44
CA TYR A 87 1.99 14.06 -15.73
C TYR A 87 1.73 15.56 -15.87
N LYS A 88 0.51 16.02 -15.58
CA LYS A 88 0.19 17.45 -15.65
C LYS A 88 1.01 18.28 -14.66
N LEU A 89 1.34 17.74 -13.48
CA LEU A 89 2.28 18.37 -12.55
C LEU A 89 3.72 18.38 -13.10
N ALA A 90 4.15 17.30 -13.76
CA ALA A 90 5.48 17.22 -14.37
C ALA A 90 5.69 18.28 -15.46
N LEU A 91 4.64 18.62 -16.23
CA LEU A 91 4.68 19.69 -17.24
C LEU A 91 4.90 21.10 -16.66
N LEU A 92 4.68 21.29 -15.35
CA LEU A 92 4.95 22.56 -14.67
C LEU A 92 6.43 22.72 -14.28
N LEU A 93 7.22 21.66 -14.40
CA LEU A 93 8.64 21.65 -14.06
C LEU A 93 9.49 21.85 -15.31
N PRO A 94 10.66 22.51 -15.21
CA PRO A 94 11.57 22.63 -16.34
C PRO A 94 12.06 21.24 -16.78
N PRO A 95 12.35 21.05 -18.08
CA PRO A 95 12.92 19.80 -18.57
C PRO A 95 14.27 19.53 -17.91
N TRP A 96 14.52 18.26 -17.60
CA TRP A 96 15.80 17.76 -17.10
C TRP A 96 16.56 17.03 -18.21
N GLU A 97 17.76 16.49 -17.93
CA GLU A 97 18.52 15.69 -18.91
C GLU A 97 17.69 14.56 -19.53
N ASP A 98 16.94 13.82 -18.70
CA ASP A 98 15.89 12.91 -19.16
C ASP A 98 14.51 13.57 -18.96
N PRO A 99 13.73 13.82 -20.02
CA PRO A 99 12.44 14.49 -19.94
C PRO A 99 11.39 13.71 -19.14
N ARG A 100 11.61 12.41 -18.89
CA ARG A 100 10.72 11.56 -18.09
C ARG A 100 10.95 11.74 -16.59
N PHE A 101 12.09 12.29 -16.18
CA PHE A 101 12.49 12.37 -14.76
C PHE A 101 11.43 13.04 -13.88
N PRO A 102 10.88 14.22 -14.23
CA PRO A 102 9.89 14.86 -13.38
C PRO A 102 8.63 14.00 -13.15
N PHE A 103 8.14 13.33 -14.20
CA PHE A 103 7.00 12.42 -14.10
C PHE A 103 7.30 11.22 -13.19
N VAL A 104 8.44 10.55 -13.42
CA VAL A 104 8.86 9.38 -12.65
C VAL A 104 9.08 9.76 -11.18
N ALA A 105 9.71 10.90 -10.91
CA ALA A 105 9.96 11.41 -9.57
C ALA A 105 8.64 11.69 -8.83
N ILE A 106 7.68 12.37 -9.46
CA ILE A 106 6.38 12.70 -8.85
C ILE A 106 5.59 11.42 -8.55
N LEU A 107 5.36 10.58 -9.56
CA LEU A 107 4.55 9.38 -9.41
C LEU A 107 5.24 8.35 -8.49
N GLY A 108 6.55 8.16 -8.65
CA GLY A 108 7.34 7.26 -7.82
C GLY A 108 7.38 7.71 -6.36
N THR A 109 7.44 9.01 -6.07
CA THR A 109 7.37 9.51 -4.69
C THR A 109 6.03 9.17 -4.04
N VAL A 110 4.92 9.21 -4.79
CA VAL A 110 3.63 8.72 -4.30
C VAL A 110 3.71 7.23 -3.95
N PHE A 111 4.34 6.41 -4.78
CA PHE A 111 4.55 4.98 -4.47
C PHE A 111 5.43 4.78 -3.24
N VAL A 112 6.48 5.58 -3.04
CA VAL A 112 7.29 5.55 -1.81
C VAL A 112 6.45 5.89 -0.58
N ALA A 113 5.53 6.85 -0.67
CA ALA A 113 4.65 7.19 0.44
C ALA A 113 3.74 6.01 0.84
N PHE A 114 3.20 5.28 -0.14
CA PHE A 114 2.43 4.06 0.12
C PHE A 114 3.30 2.93 0.69
N GLU A 115 4.53 2.76 0.20
CA GLU A 115 5.50 1.81 0.78
C GLU A 115 5.87 2.16 2.23
N ALA A 116 6.03 3.44 2.57
CA ALA A 116 6.22 3.87 3.95
C ALA A 116 5.00 3.54 4.82
N GLY A 117 3.80 3.70 4.25
CA GLY A 117 2.55 3.25 4.85
C GLY A 117 2.52 1.74 5.09
N ASN A 118 2.94 0.93 4.11
CA ASN A 118 3.07 -0.52 4.23
C ASN A 118 4.01 -0.87 5.39
N PHE A 119 5.18 -0.24 5.44
CA PHE A 119 6.16 -0.43 6.50
C PHE A 119 5.57 -0.14 7.90
N ALA A 120 4.86 0.98 8.04
CA ALA A 120 4.22 1.37 9.30
C ALA A 120 3.07 0.42 9.69
N LEU A 121 2.28 -0.05 8.74
CA LEU A 121 1.21 -1.02 8.99
C LEU A 121 1.75 -2.39 9.36
N LEU A 122 2.82 -2.85 8.69
CA LEU A 122 3.52 -4.08 9.05
C LEU A 122 4.07 -4.01 10.49
N TYR A 123 4.67 -2.88 10.89
CA TYR A 123 5.07 -2.68 12.28
C TYR A 123 3.90 -2.83 13.26
N ARG A 124 2.76 -2.19 12.97
CA ARG A 124 1.56 -2.27 13.82
C ARG A 124 0.98 -3.68 13.90
N LEU A 125 0.91 -4.38 12.78
CA LEU A 125 0.41 -5.75 12.71
C LEU A 125 1.36 -6.74 13.38
N ALA A 126 2.67 -6.60 13.18
CA ALA A 126 3.69 -7.41 13.84
C ALA A 126 3.63 -7.26 15.36
N ARG A 127 3.43 -6.03 15.87
CA ARG A 127 3.25 -5.79 17.32
C ARG A 127 1.98 -6.40 17.90
N ARG A 128 0.95 -6.65 17.09
CA ARG A 128 -0.26 -7.37 17.53
C ARG A 128 -0.03 -8.88 17.58
N LEU A 129 0.83 -9.40 16.71
CA LEU A 129 1.07 -10.84 16.56
C LEU A 129 2.17 -11.37 17.47
N TYR A 130 3.23 -10.58 17.68
CA TYR A 130 4.42 -11.00 18.41
C TYR A 130 4.60 -10.19 19.70
N PRO A 131 4.59 -10.85 20.87
CA PRO A 131 4.91 -10.19 22.14
C PRO A 131 6.38 -9.73 22.20
N ASP A 132 7.27 -10.47 21.54
CA ASP A 132 8.71 -10.21 21.53
C ASP A 132 9.09 -9.08 20.54
N PRO A 133 9.62 -7.94 21.00
CA PRO A 133 10.03 -6.83 20.14
C PRO A 133 11.17 -7.18 19.17
N ALA A 134 12.01 -8.18 19.47
CA ALA A 134 13.05 -8.61 18.55
C ALA A 134 12.45 -9.25 17.29
N ARG A 135 11.36 -10.03 17.42
CA ARG A 135 10.62 -10.57 16.27
C ARG A 135 9.96 -9.49 15.44
N VAL A 136 9.38 -8.47 16.07
CA VAL A 136 8.81 -7.31 15.37
C VAL A 136 9.88 -6.61 14.53
N THR A 137 11.05 -6.37 15.12
CA THR A 137 12.19 -5.74 14.44
C THR A 137 12.71 -6.59 13.29
N ARG A 138 12.75 -7.92 13.45
CA ARG A 138 13.12 -8.86 12.38
C ARG A 138 12.16 -8.80 11.19
N VAL A 139 10.85 -8.69 11.42
CA VAL A 139 9.86 -8.52 10.34
C VAL A 139 10.15 -7.25 9.54
N LEU A 140 10.46 -6.15 10.23
CA LEU A 140 10.78 -4.88 9.57
C LEU A 140 12.07 -4.93 8.76
N TRP A 141 13.13 -5.53 9.31
CA TRP A 141 14.37 -5.73 8.56
C TRP A 141 14.18 -6.59 7.32
N LEU A 142 13.41 -7.68 7.43
CA LEU A 142 13.11 -8.53 6.28
C LEU A 142 12.36 -7.74 5.20
N TYR A 143 11.31 -7.01 5.57
CA TYR A 143 10.57 -6.22 4.59
C TYR A 143 11.38 -5.06 4.00
N ALA A 144 12.26 -4.44 4.79
CA ALA A 144 13.14 -3.37 4.33
C ALA A 144 14.24 -3.87 3.38
N GLY A 145 14.85 -5.01 3.69
CA GLY A 145 16.01 -5.54 2.97
C GLY A 145 15.67 -6.48 1.81
N LEU A 146 14.42 -6.93 1.69
CA LEU A 146 13.99 -7.73 0.55
C LEU A 146 14.03 -6.91 -0.75
N PHE A 147 14.64 -7.48 -1.79
CA PHE A 147 14.67 -6.87 -3.12
C PHE A 147 13.27 -6.76 -3.77
N PRO A 148 12.36 -7.75 -3.68
CA PRO A 148 11.08 -7.69 -4.38
C PRO A 148 10.22 -6.46 -4.06
N PRO A 149 10.04 -6.00 -2.80
CA PRO A 149 9.33 -4.75 -2.52
C PRO A 149 9.95 -3.51 -3.19
N VAL A 150 11.28 -3.44 -3.25
CA VAL A 150 12.01 -2.34 -3.88
C VAL A 150 11.80 -2.37 -5.40
N TYR A 151 11.99 -3.54 -6.01
CA TYR A 151 11.77 -3.74 -7.43
C TYR A 151 10.32 -3.45 -7.83
N ALA A 152 9.36 -3.95 -7.04
CA ALA A 152 7.95 -3.70 -7.26
C ALA A 152 7.63 -2.20 -7.22
N MET A 153 8.15 -1.46 -6.23
CA MET A 153 7.95 -0.01 -6.12
C MET A 153 8.55 0.77 -7.29
N LEU A 154 9.69 0.34 -7.81
CA LEU A 154 10.33 0.97 -8.97
C LEU A 154 9.62 0.64 -10.30
N GLY A 155 8.75 -0.36 -10.32
CA GLY A 155 8.14 -0.88 -11.54
C GLY A 155 6.64 -0.68 -11.67
N PHE A 156 5.93 -0.78 -10.53
CA PHE A 156 4.51 -1.07 -10.49
C PHE A 156 3.83 -0.38 -9.30
N PHE A 157 2.50 -0.25 -9.35
CA PHE A 157 1.71 0.32 -8.27
C PHE A 157 1.19 -0.71 -7.26
N ASP A 158 1.69 -1.96 -7.27
CA ASP A 158 1.27 -3.04 -6.38
C ASP A 158 1.39 -2.68 -4.89
N GLY A 159 2.38 -1.88 -4.52
CA GLY A 159 2.55 -1.36 -3.15
C GLY A 159 1.35 -0.53 -2.67
N VAL A 160 0.65 0.16 -3.57
CA VAL A 160 -0.56 0.92 -3.25
C VAL A 160 -1.72 -0.01 -2.90
N ALA A 161 -1.91 -1.09 -3.67
CA ALA A 161 -2.92 -2.09 -3.39
C ALA A 161 -2.64 -2.82 -2.06
N LEU A 162 -1.37 -3.17 -1.81
CA LEU A 162 -0.93 -3.75 -0.54
C LEU A 162 -1.26 -2.85 0.65
N PHE A 163 -1.05 -1.54 0.52
CA PHE A 163 -1.36 -0.58 1.58
C PHE A 163 -2.82 -0.65 2.00
N PHE A 164 -3.75 -0.64 1.04
CA PHE A 164 -5.17 -0.72 1.35
C PHE A 164 -5.58 -2.08 1.93
N ILE A 165 -4.94 -3.18 1.53
CA ILE A 165 -5.14 -4.50 2.15
C ILE A 165 -4.70 -4.47 3.61
N LEU A 166 -3.49 -4.00 3.90
CA LEU A 166 -2.94 -3.94 5.26
C LEU A 166 -3.73 -2.97 6.14
N LEU A 167 -4.16 -1.83 5.60
CA LEU A 167 -4.96 -0.83 6.32
C LEU A 167 -6.35 -1.38 6.65
N SER A 168 -7.00 -2.03 5.67
CA SER A 168 -8.26 -2.71 5.89
C SER A 168 -8.14 -3.77 6.98
N LEU A 169 -7.09 -4.61 6.93
CA LEU A 169 -6.84 -5.63 7.93
C LEU A 169 -6.60 -5.03 9.32
N GLU A 170 -5.80 -3.97 9.43
CA GLU A 170 -5.53 -3.30 10.70
C GLU A 170 -6.82 -2.78 11.35
N TRP A 171 -7.68 -2.14 10.56
CA TRP A 171 -8.97 -1.66 11.04
C TRP A 171 -9.97 -2.77 11.33
N LEU A 172 -9.97 -3.87 10.55
CA LEU A 172 -10.79 -5.04 10.82
C LEU A 172 -10.43 -5.64 12.18
N LEU A 173 -9.13 -5.84 12.44
CA LEU A 173 -8.62 -6.35 13.70
C LEU A 173 -8.80 -5.37 14.86
N ALA A 174 -8.93 -4.06 14.58
CA ALA A 174 -9.31 -3.05 15.55
C ALA A 174 -10.85 -2.94 15.75
N ASN A 175 -11.64 -3.85 15.18
CA ASN A 175 -13.11 -3.84 15.20
C ASN A 175 -13.74 -2.56 14.59
N ARG A 176 -13.00 -1.86 13.72
CA ARG A 176 -13.45 -0.66 12.98
C ARG A 176 -13.99 -1.05 11.61
N LEU A 177 -15.09 -1.80 11.60
CA LEU A 177 -15.61 -2.46 10.39
C LEU A 177 -15.89 -1.50 9.23
N LYS A 178 -16.50 -0.33 9.49
CA LYS A 178 -16.78 0.67 8.44
C LYS A 178 -15.50 1.21 7.82
N SER A 179 -14.53 1.58 8.65
CA SER A 179 -13.23 2.09 8.16
C SER A 179 -12.52 1.01 7.34
N SER A 180 -12.50 -0.24 7.82
CA SER A 180 -11.93 -1.37 7.09
C SER A 180 -12.59 -1.59 5.73
N ALA A 181 -13.93 -1.57 5.66
CA ALA A 181 -14.66 -1.69 4.41
C ALA A 181 -14.33 -0.55 3.43
N ILE A 182 -14.22 0.70 3.93
CA ILE A 182 -13.84 1.86 3.12
C ILE A 182 -12.40 1.72 2.59
N ALA A 183 -11.45 1.27 3.41
CA ALA A 183 -10.07 1.02 2.97
C ALA A 183 -10.02 -0.06 1.88
N ALA A 184 -10.76 -1.17 2.07
CA ALA A 184 -10.85 -2.21 1.06
C ALA A 184 -11.45 -1.71 -0.25
N ALA A 185 -12.50 -0.85 -0.18
CA ALA A 185 -13.11 -0.25 -1.35
C ALA A 185 -12.15 0.72 -2.07
N ALA A 186 -11.42 1.55 -1.34
CA ALA A 186 -10.38 2.41 -1.92
C ALA A 186 -9.29 1.59 -2.62
N GLY A 187 -8.87 0.48 -2.01
CA GLY A 187 -7.96 -0.47 -2.63
C GLY A 187 -8.53 -1.12 -3.89
N PHE A 188 -9.82 -1.47 -3.89
CA PHE A 188 -10.50 -2.04 -5.07
C PHE A 188 -10.48 -1.09 -6.29
N VAL A 189 -10.61 0.23 -6.04
CA VAL A 189 -10.54 1.26 -7.09
C VAL A 189 -9.09 1.52 -7.54
N VAL A 190 -8.09 0.98 -6.85
CA VAL A 190 -6.68 0.95 -7.26
C VAL A 190 -6.36 -0.32 -8.04
N LYS A 191 -6.75 -1.48 -7.52
CA LYS A 191 -6.53 -2.81 -8.12
C LYS A 191 -7.62 -3.75 -7.64
N LEU A 192 -7.97 -4.80 -8.39
CA LEU A 192 -9.06 -5.68 -7.97
C LEU A 192 -8.75 -6.50 -6.70
N THR A 193 -7.47 -6.74 -6.40
CA THR A 193 -7.01 -7.65 -5.32
C THR A 193 -7.57 -7.36 -3.92
N PRO A 194 -7.79 -6.11 -3.46
CA PRO A 194 -8.31 -5.85 -2.11
C PRO A 194 -9.76 -6.29 -1.91
N VAL A 195 -10.49 -6.71 -2.96
CA VAL A 195 -11.83 -7.32 -2.85
C VAL A 195 -11.81 -8.59 -1.98
N PHE A 196 -10.66 -9.30 -1.90
CA PHE A 196 -10.51 -10.47 -1.04
C PHE A 196 -10.73 -10.16 0.45
N MET A 197 -10.63 -8.88 0.85
CA MET A 197 -10.96 -8.46 2.22
C MET A 197 -12.42 -8.71 2.60
N LEU A 198 -13.35 -8.84 1.63
CA LEU A 198 -14.73 -9.28 1.92
C LEU A 198 -14.76 -10.70 2.48
N GLY A 199 -13.99 -11.62 1.89
CA GLY A 199 -13.85 -13.00 2.37
C GLY A 199 -13.11 -13.07 3.71
N VAL A 200 -12.06 -12.27 3.87
CA VAL A 200 -11.34 -12.16 5.16
C VAL A 200 -12.26 -11.63 6.25
N ALA A 201 -13.06 -10.59 5.98
CA ALA A 201 -14.03 -10.06 6.92
C ALA A 201 -15.11 -11.09 7.27
N ALA A 202 -15.66 -11.81 6.28
CA ALA A 202 -16.62 -12.89 6.51
C ALA A 202 -16.06 -13.93 7.50
N ARG A 203 -14.81 -14.36 7.28
CA ARG A 203 -14.11 -15.33 8.14
C ARG A 203 -13.78 -14.80 9.53
N ALA A 204 -13.31 -13.56 9.62
CA ALA A 204 -12.88 -12.91 10.86
C ALA A 204 -14.04 -12.55 11.77
N LEU A 205 -15.22 -12.28 11.19
CA LEU A 205 -16.43 -11.98 11.93
C LEU A 205 -17.16 -13.24 12.41
N LEU A 206 -16.74 -14.44 11.97
CA LEU A 206 -17.36 -15.68 12.42
C LEU A 206 -17.24 -15.80 13.95
N PRO A 207 -18.37 -16.00 14.65
CA PRO A 207 -18.39 -16.13 16.09
C PRO A 207 -17.76 -17.44 16.54
N ALA A 208 -17.06 -17.42 17.67
CA ALA A 208 -16.61 -18.64 18.35
C ALA A 208 -17.80 -19.23 19.13
N GLY A 209 -18.35 -20.35 18.68
CA GLY A 209 -19.46 -21.04 19.35
C GLY A 209 -20.54 -21.58 18.40
N SER A 210 -21.77 -21.75 18.92
CA SER A 210 -22.89 -22.28 18.14
C SER A 210 -23.26 -21.34 16.99
N LEU A 211 -22.90 -21.75 15.77
CA LEU A 211 -23.19 -21.01 14.53
C LEU A 211 -24.67 -20.65 14.42
N ARG A 212 -25.58 -21.57 14.75
CA ARG A 212 -27.03 -21.36 14.62
C ARG A 212 -27.55 -20.16 15.41
N ALA A 213 -27.08 -19.98 16.65
CA ALA A 213 -27.50 -18.87 17.50
C ALA A 213 -26.92 -17.53 17.04
N ALA A 214 -25.74 -17.55 16.41
CA ALA A 214 -24.99 -16.35 16.07
C ALA A 214 -25.09 -15.94 14.58
N LEU A 215 -25.70 -16.77 13.74
CA LEU A 215 -25.97 -16.52 12.31
C LEU A 215 -26.64 -15.16 12.05
N PRO A 216 -27.70 -14.74 12.78
CA PRO A 216 -28.34 -13.45 12.51
C PRO A 216 -27.42 -12.25 12.80
N ALA A 217 -26.64 -12.33 13.88
CA ALA A 217 -25.72 -11.26 14.26
C ALA A 217 -24.52 -11.18 13.30
N TRP A 218 -23.97 -12.33 12.92
CA TRP A 218 -22.93 -12.43 11.90
C TRP A 218 -23.39 -11.87 10.56
N GLY A 219 -24.57 -12.29 10.09
CA GLY A 219 -25.17 -11.83 8.84
C GLY A 219 -25.36 -10.31 8.81
N ARG A 220 -25.86 -9.70 9.90
CA ARG A 220 -25.98 -8.23 10.00
C ARG A 220 -24.64 -7.51 9.93
N ARG A 221 -23.59 -8.02 10.59
CA ARG A 221 -22.25 -7.41 10.55
C ARG A 221 -21.64 -7.52 9.15
N LEU A 222 -21.78 -8.68 8.51
CA LEU A 222 -21.29 -8.90 7.15
C LEU A 222 -22.04 -8.05 6.14
N LEU A 223 -23.37 -7.96 6.25
CA LEU A 223 -24.18 -7.08 5.42
C LEU A 223 -23.77 -5.62 5.60
N GLY A 224 -23.59 -5.15 6.84
CA GLY A 224 -23.12 -3.80 7.12
C GLY A 224 -21.73 -3.51 6.54
N TYR A 225 -20.82 -4.48 6.59
CA TYR A 225 -19.50 -4.38 5.96
C TYR A 225 -19.60 -4.31 4.43
N GLY A 226 -20.39 -5.21 3.82
CA GLY A 226 -20.59 -5.25 2.38
C GLY A 226 -21.26 -4.00 1.83
N LEU A 227 -22.27 -3.46 2.53
CA LEU A 227 -22.91 -2.20 2.17
C LEU A 227 -21.96 -1.01 2.28
N ALA A 228 -21.14 -0.95 3.34
CA ALA A 228 -20.15 0.11 3.49
C ALA A 228 -19.09 0.05 2.37
N PHE A 229 -18.62 -1.15 2.01
CA PHE A 229 -17.71 -1.36 0.88
C PHE A 229 -18.35 -0.91 -0.43
N ALA A 230 -19.57 -1.39 -0.73
CA ALA A 230 -20.27 -1.08 -1.98
C ALA A 230 -20.57 0.42 -2.10
N ALA A 231 -21.02 1.06 -1.03
CA ALA A 231 -21.28 2.50 -1.02
C ALA A 231 -19.99 3.31 -1.25
N ALA A 232 -18.88 2.93 -0.59
CA ALA A 232 -17.60 3.60 -0.78
C ALA A 232 -17.04 3.40 -2.19
N ALA A 233 -17.11 2.18 -2.73
CA ALA A 233 -16.69 1.88 -4.09
C ALA A 233 -17.53 2.64 -5.12
N ALA A 234 -18.85 2.66 -4.95
CA ALA A 234 -19.77 3.41 -5.81
C ALA A 234 -19.49 4.91 -5.77
N LEU A 235 -19.24 5.47 -4.57
CA LEU A 235 -18.89 6.88 -4.44
C LEU A 235 -17.58 7.21 -5.17
N LEU A 236 -16.54 6.41 -4.96
CA LEU A 236 -15.23 6.60 -5.60
C LEU A 236 -15.28 6.39 -7.12
N LEU A 237 -16.16 5.52 -7.60
CA LEU A 237 -16.35 5.26 -9.03
C LEU A 237 -17.34 6.22 -9.70
N SER A 238 -18.15 6.94 -8.93
CA SER A 238 -19.18 7.83 -9.45
C SER A 238 -18.69 8.88 -10.45
N PRO A 239 -17.49 9.49 -10.33
CA PRO A 239 -17.04 10.46 -11.33
C PRO A 239 -16.86 9.86 -12.73
N PHE A 240 -16.57 8.56 -12.81
CA PHE A 240 -16.36 7.84 -14.08
C PHE A 240 -17.68 7.40 -14.70
N TRP A 241 -18.70 7.13 -13.88
CA TRP A 241 -20.05 6.85 -14.37
C TRP A 241 -20.78 8.11 -14.82
N LEU A 242 -20.71 9.17 -14.01
CA LEU A 242 -21.38 10.45 -14.27
C LEU A 242 -20.70 11.25 -15.39
N GLY A 243 -19.39 11.05 -15.58
CA GLY A 243 -18.63 11.71 -16.65
C GLY A 243 -18.94 11.21 -18.06
N GLY A 244 -19.69 10.11 -18.19
CA GLY A 244 -20.00 9.44 -19.46
C GLY A 244 -18.79 8.70 -20.04
N ALA A 245 -18.94 7.40 -20.29
CA ALA A 245 -18.02 6.67 -21.14
C ALA A 245 -18.38 6.99 -22.61
N GLN A 246 -17.51 7.68 -23.33
CA GLN A 246 -17.71 8.01 -24.75
C GLN A 246 -17.22 6.90 -25.70
N TRP A 247 -16.79 5.76 -25.14
CA TRP A 247 -16.18 4.64 -25.85
C TRP A 247 -17.02 3.35 -25.80
N LEU A 248 -18.19 3.40 -25.19
CA LEU A 248 -19.25 2.39 -25.27
C LEU A 248 -20.29 2.84 -26.29
#